data_AF-A0A258BC00-F1
#
_entry.id   AF-A0A258BC00-F1
#
_cell.length_a   1.000
_cell.length_b   1.000
_cell.length_c   1.000
_cell.angle_alpha   90.00
_cell.angle_beta   90.00
_cell.angle_gamma   90.00
#
_symmetry.space_group_name_H-M   'P 1'
#
loop_
_entity.id
_entity.type
_entity.pdbx_description
1 polymer ?
#
loop_
_entity_poly.entity_id
_entity_poly.type
_entity_poly.pdbx_seq_one_letter_code
_entity_poly.pdbx_strand_id
1 'polypeptide(L)'
;MGEREAAFAKTDIYKAALDFGLPTAMPQIEQRVGQLLRQGQLLKGKGADRHLVTTADALAAEQRILASVDHGRGAAPAVVSTDVAGDRLQADGVLALFPAWFAQPQPDWPANLLQWTFPLEDLATEQTLQPELQAFLASGERPVIFTPGSANVQASRFFAVAAEAVKRIGCRAVFVTREPKQVPPNLPASILTVEYAPFSTLLKHAAVFVHHGGIGTLSQGFAAGVPQLIMAMAHDQPDNADRLERLGAGTGLSVRQFTPERVTQELQHLLYGEATHQSVQDCTAKLRQTPSPEVLVEWIEARMKSRSRPFDDSKDA
;
A
#
# COMPACT_ATOMS: atom_id res chain seq x y z
N MET A 1 -13.85 -16.41 -17.07
CA MET A 1 -14.35 -15.36 -16.15
C MET A 1 -15.78 -15.72 -15.78
N GLY A 2 -15.97 -16.51 -14.73
CA GLY A 2 -17.29 -16.97 -14.27
C GLY A 2 -17.80 -16.24 -13.03
N GLU A 3 -16.96 -15.42 -12.39
CA GLU A 3 -17.31 -14.65 -11.19
C GLU A 3 -17.35 -13.17 -11.58
N ARG A 4 -18.51 -12.55 -11.35
CA ARG A 4 -18.68 -11.10 -11.53
C ARG A 4 -18.06 -10.40 -10.32
N GLU A 5 -16.86 -9.84 -10.47
CA GLU A 5 -16.11 -9.17 -9.40
C GLU A 5 -16.88 -8.02 -8.71
N ALA A 6 -17.91 -7.49 -9.36
CA ALA A 6 -18.72 -6.37 -8.88
C ALA A 6 -20.08 -6.77 -8.27
N ALA A 7 -20.33 -8.07 -8.05
CA ALA A 7 -21.59 -8.56 -7.51
C ALA A 7 -21.39 -9.29 -6.18
N PHE A 8 -22.20 -8.96 -5.19
CA PHE A 8 -22.08 -9.50 -3.82
C PHE A 8 -23.30 -10.31 -3.45
N ALA A 9 -23.12 -11.35 -2.63
CA ALA A 9 -24.27 -11.98 -1.99
C ALA A 9 -24.89 -11.00 -1.00
N LYS A 10 -26.22 -11.02 -0.88
CA LYS A 10 -26.91 -10.16 0.10
C LYS A 10 -26.42 -10.38 1.53
N THR A 11 -26.06 -11.62 1.85
CA THR A 11 -25.50 -12.02 3.14
C THR A 11 -24.18 -11.32 3.45
N ASP A 12 -23.35 -11.07 2.44
CA ASP A 12 -22.05 -10.40 2.62
C ASP A 12 -22.25 -8.91 2.91
N ILE A 13 -23.25 -8.29 2.27
CA ILE A 13 -23.66 -6.92 2.56
C ILE A 13 -24.18 -6.80 3.99
N TYR A 14 -24.96 -7.78 4.46
CA TYR A 14 -25.47 -7.79 5.83
C TYR A 14 -24.35 -7.91 6.86
N LYS A 15 -23.40 -8.82 6.60
CA LYS A 15 -22.23 -9.02 7.46
C LYS A 15 -21.39 -7.75 7.52
N ALA A 16 -21.05 -7.17 6.37
CA ALA A 16 -20.29 -5.92 6.31
C ALA A 16 -21.00 -4.79 7.06
N ALA A 17 -22.32 -4.66 6.93
CA ALA A 17 -23.11 -3.64 7.63
C ALA A 17 -23.06 -3.77 9.16
N LEU A 18 -22.98 -5.00 9.68
CA LEU A 18 -22.81 -5.26 11.11
C LEU A 18 -21.39 -4.96 11.60
N ASP A 19 -20.38 -5.25 10.76
CA ASP A 19 -18.97 -5.04 11.10
C ASP A 19 -18.59 -3.54 11.20
N PHE A 20 -19.43 -2.62 10.71
CA PHE A 20 -19.24 -1.18 10.87
C PHE A 20 -19.49 -0.65 12.29
N GLY A 21 -19.93 -1.49 13.24
CA GLY A 21 -20.10 -1.10 14.65
C GLY A 21 -21.17 -0.04 14.91
N LEU A 22 -22.07 0.19 13.94
CA LEU A 22 -23.20 1.11 14.09
C LEU A 22 -24.32 0.44 14.92
N PRO A 23 -25.10 1.20 15.71
CA PRO A 23 -26.21 0.65 16.51
C PRO A 23 -27.41 0.30 15.61
N THR A 24 -27.28 -0.75 14.81
CA THR A 24 -28.27 -1.18 13.81
C THR A 24 -28.53 -2.67 13.94
N ALA A 25 -29.80 -3.09 13.91
CA ALA A 25 -30.20 -4.49 14.00
C ALA A 25 -30.42 -5.13 12.62
N MET A 26 -30.26 -6.45 12.50
CA MET A 26 -30.43 -7.19 11.24
C MET A 26 -31.73 -6.86 10.48
N PRO A 27 -32.91 -6.78 11.13
CA PRO A 27 -34.15 -6.44 10.42
C PRO A 27 -34.13 -5.06 9.75
N GLN A 28 -33.43 -4.08 10.34
CA GLN A 28 -33.28 -2.73 9.77
C GLN A 28 -32.36 -2.75 8.56
N ILE A 29 -31.29 -3.55 8.61
CA ILE A 29 -30.36 -3.76 7.49
C ILE A 29 -31.10 -4.40 6.32
N GLU A 30 -31.86 -5.47 6.57
CA GLU A 30 -32.68 -6.15 5.56
C GLU A 30 -33.71 -5.21 4.93
N GLN A 31 -34.42 -4.42 5.74
CA GLN A 31 -35.39 -3.44 5.28
C GLN A 31 -34.73 -2.38 4.38
N ARG A 32 -33.54 -1.89 4.77
CA ARG A 32 -32.78 -0.91 4.00
C ARG A 32 -32.31 -1.48 2.67
N VAL A 33 -31.73 -2.68 2.65
CA VAL A 33 -31.34 -3.35 1.39
C VAL A 33 -32.54 -3.58 0.49
N GLY A 34 -33.70 -3.94 1.06
CA GLY A 34 -34.96 -4.04 0.32
C GLY A 34 -35.41 -2.70 -0.28
N GLN A 35 -35.24 -1.58 0.43
CA GLN A 35 -35.53 -0.25 -0.08
C GLN A 35 -34.61 0.14 -1.24
N LEU A 36 -33.30 -0.09 -1.10
CA LEU A 36 -32.31 0.20 -2.15
C LEU A 36 -32.60 -0.57 -3.44
N LEU A 37 -33.05 -1.83 -3.33
CA LEU A 37 -33.49 -2.63 -4.48
C LEU A 37 -34.73 -2.04 -5.16
N ARG A 38 -35.73 -1.60 -4.39
CA ARG A 38 -36.95 -0.97 -4.94
C ARG A 38 -36.66 0.37 -5.60
N GLN A 39 -35.70 1.11 -5.08
CA GLN A 39 -35.26 2.41 -5.61
C GLN A 39 -34.29 2.28 -6.79
N GLY A 40 -33.90 1.06 -7.18
CA GLY A 40 -32.95 0.82 -8.27
C GLY A 40 -31.51 1.20 -7.97
N GLN A 41 -31.19 1.55 -6.71
CA GLN A 41 -29.82 1.84 -6.27
C GLN A 41 -29.00 0.56 -6.10
N LEU A 42 -29.67 -0.54 -5.76
CA LEU A 42 -29.15 -1.89 -5.93
C LEU A 42 -29.93 -2.60 -7.05
N LEU A 43 -29.21 -3.37 -7.84
CA LEU A 43 -29.73 -4.18 -8.93
C LEU A 43 -29.61 -5.65 -8.55
N LYS A 44 -30.67 -6.43 -8.80
CA LYS A 44 -30.69 -7.87 -8.56
C LYS A 44 -30.16 -8.62 -9.76
N GLY A 45 -29.29 -9.61 -9.52
CA GLY A 45 -28.83 -10.52 -10.57
C GLY A 45 -29.97 -11.34 -11.19
N LYS A 46 -29.73 -11.89 -12.38
CA LYS A 46 -30.67 -12.71 -13.15
C LYS A 46 -30.09 -14.11 -13.38
N GLY A 47 -30.93 -15.11 -13.63
CA GLY A 47 -30.48 -16.46 -13.96
C GLY A 47 -29.71 -17.13 -12.81
N ALA A 48 -28.50 -17.61 -13.09
CA ALA A 48 -27.60 -18.22 -12.11
C ALA A 48 -27.22 -17.23 -10.97
N ASP A 49 -27.16 -15.94 -11.29
CA ASP A 49 -26.70 -14.88 -10.38
C ASP A 49 -27.85 -14.28 -9.54
N ARG A 50 -29.03 -14.90 -9.52
CA ARG A 50 -30.25 -14.36 -8.85
C ARG A 50 -30.10 -14.05 -7.36
N HIS A 51 -29.08 -14.62 -6.72
CA HIS A 51 -28.75 -14.45 -5.32
C HIS A 51 -27.81 -13.26 -5.06
N LEU A 52 -27.19 -12.72 -6.12
CA LEU A 52 -26.27 -11.59 -6.05
C LEU A 52 -26.98 -10.25 -6.29
N VAL A 53 -26.36 -9.19 -5.79
CA VAL A 53 -26.76 -7.79 -6.05
C VAL A 53 -25.53 -6.95 -6.41
N THR A 54 -25.75 -5.90 -7.21
CA THR A 54 -24.71 -4.94 -7.62
C THR A 54 -25.30 -3.53 -7.70
N THR A 55 -24.50 -2.51 -8.01
CA THR A 55 -24.98 -1.14 -8.30
C THR A 55 -24.95 -0.88 -9.81
N ALA A 56 -25.74 0.11 -10.26
CA ALA A 56 -25.73 0.52 -11.67
C ALA A 56 -24.35 1.00 -12.12
N ASP A 57 -23.64 1.75 -11.27
CA ASP A 57 -22.30 2.25 -11.56
C ASP A 57 -21.27 1.13 -11.68
N ALA A 58 -21.34 0.12 -10.81
CA ALA A 58 -20.43 -1.01 -10.84
C ALA A 58 -20.65 -1.88 -12.08
N LEU A 59 -21.92 -2.09 -12.46
CA LEU A 59 -22.26 -2.77 -13.72
C LEU A 59 -21.77 -1.98 -14.94
N ALA A 60 -21.92 -0.65 -14.95
CA ALA A 60 -21.44 0.20 -16.04
C ALA A 60 -19.91 0.25 -16.11
N ALA A 61 -19.21 0.12 -14.97
CA ALA A 61 -17.76 -0.01 -14.93
C ALA A 61 -17.30 -1.36 -15.52
N GLU A 62 -17.92 -2.46 -15.10
CA GLU A 62 -17.65 -3.80 -15.63
C GLU A 62 -17.87 -3.84 -17.16
N GLN A 63 -18.99 -3.29 -17.65
CA GLN A 63 -19.29 -3.20 -19.08
C GLN A 63 -18.24 -2.39 -19.86
N ARG A 64 -17.75 -1.28 -19.30
CA ARG A 64 -16.68 -0.50 -19.92
C ARG A 64 -15.38 -1.27 -19.98
N ILE A 65 -15.00 -1.97 -18.90
CA ILE A 65 -13.80 -2.80 -18.85
C ILE A 65 -13.88 -3.90 -19.92
N LEU A 66 -14.99 -4.64 -19.97
CA LEU A 66 -15.19 -5.68 -20.98
C LEU A 66 -15.14 -5.12 -22.41
N ALA A 67 -15.78 -3.98 -22.66
CA ALA A 67 -15.73 -3.33 -23.96
C ALA A 67 -14.29 -2.89 -24.35
N SER A 68 -13.52 -2.39 -23.39
CA SER A 68 -12.11 -2.05 -23.62
C SER A 68 -11.24 -3.30 -23.85
N VAL A 69 -11.47 -4.39 -23.11
CA VAL A 69 -10.79 -5.67 -23.31
C VAL A 69 -11.10 -6.24 -24.70
N ASP A 70 -12.37 -6.23 -25.11
CA ASP A 70 -12.78 -6.69 -26.43
C ASP A 70 -12.24 -5.82 -27.55
N HIS A 71 -12.20 -4.49 -27.36
CA HIS A 71 -11.58 -3.57 -28.31
C HIS A 71 -10.07 -3.82 -28.47
N GLY A 72 -9.37 -4.13 -27.37
CA GLY A 72 -7.95 -4.46 -27.38
C GLY A 72 -7.62 -5.90 -27.79
N ARG A 73 -8.63 -6.78 -27.88
CA ARG A 73 -8.42 -8.21 -28.14
C ARG A 73 -7.82 -8.42 -29.53
N GLY A 74 -6.59 -8.89 -29.59
CA GLY A 74 -5.85 -9.12 -30.83
C GLY A 74 -5.29 -7.84 -31.48
N ALA A 75 -5.44 -6.67 -30.85
CA ALA A 75 -4.89 -5.41 -31.36
C ALA A 75 -3.36 -5.29 -31.14
N ALA A 76 -2.80 -6.10 -30.24
CA ALA A 76 -1.37 -6.21 -30.02
C ALA A 76 -0.96 -7.70 -30.10
N PRO A 77 0.12 -8.04 -30.83
CA PRO A 77 0.72 -9.35 -30.71
C PRO A 77 1.23 -9.51 -29.28
N ALA A 78 0.83 -10.59 -28.62
CA ALA A 78 1.39 -10.93 -27.33
C ALA A 78 2.88 -11.23 -27.52
N VAL A 79 3.75 -10.51 -26.80
CA VAL A 79 5.21 -10.76 -26.83
C VAL A 79 5.52 -12.20 -26.42
N VAL A 80 4.65 -12.79 -25.58
CA VAL A 80 4.67 -14.18 -25.17
C VAL A 80 3.22 -14.66 -25.07
N SER A 81 2.91 -15.85 -25.62
CA SER A 81 1.58 -16.43 -25.51
C SER A 81 1.29 -16.92 -24.08
N THR A 82 0.04 -16.85 -23.64
CA THR A 82 -0.35 -17.11 -22.23
C THR A 82 -0.10 -18.54 -21.79
N ASP A 83 -0.11 -19.49 -22.73
CA ASP A 83 0.20 -20.90 -22.53
C ASP A 83 1.68 -21.16 -22.22
N VAL A 84 2.58 -20.24 -22.60
CA VAL A 84 4.03 -20.37 -22.34
C VAL A 84 4.52 -19.30 -21.35
N ALA A 85 3.74 -18.24 -21.11
CA ALA A 85 4.10 -17.16 -20.20
C ALA A 85 4.34 -17.64 -18.77
N GLY A 86 3.48 -18.54 -18.27
CA GLY A 86 3.65 -19.16 -16.95
C GLY A 86 4.99 -19.89 -16.85
N ASP A 87 5.23 -20.83 -17.75
CA ASP A 87 6.47 -21.63 -17.79
C ASP A 87 7.72 -20.76 -17.96
N ARG A 88 7.66 -19.72 -18.80
CA ARG A 88 8.77 -18.77 -18.98
C ARG A 88 9.06 -17.96 -17.73
N LEU A 89 8.04 -17.47 -17.03
CA LEU A 89 8.22 -16.75 -15.77
C LEU A 89 8.83 -17.67 -14.69
N GLN A 90 8.46 -18.96 -14.68
CA GLN A 90 9.05 -19.95 -13.79
C GLN A 90 10.49 -20.31 -14.17
N ALA A 91 10.86 -20.26 -15.46
CA ALA A 91 12.14 -20.73 -15.96
C ALA A 91 13.33 -19.86 -15.53
N ASP A 92 13.17 -18.53 -15.47
CA ASP A 92 14.25 -17.61 -15.08
C ASP A 92 14.36 -17.40 -13.56
N GLY A 93 13.31 -17.75 -12.80
CA GLY A 93 13.21 -17.60 -11.35
C GLY A 93 12.65 -16.24 -10.92
N VAL A 94 12.01 -16.21 -9.74
CA VAL A 94 11.34 -15.02 -9.19
C VAL A 94 11.98 -14.61 -7.87
N LEU A 95 12.32 -13.33 -7.74
CA LEU A 95 12.85 -12.77 -6.49
C LEU A 95 11.76 -11.96 -5.79
N ALA A 96 11.34 -12.43 -4.62
CA ALA A 96 10.46 -11.70 -3.72
C ALA A 96 11.30 -10.89 -2.71
N LEU A 97 11.30 -9.57 -2.89
CA LEU A 97 12.09 -8.59 -2.13
C LEU A 97 11.37 -8.10 -0.87
N PHE A 98 10.85 -9.06 -0.10
CA PHE A 98 10.21 -8.85 1.20
C PHE A 98 10.32 -10.14 2.04
N PRO A 99 10.39 -10.04 3.37
CA PRO A 99 10.62 -11.20 4.22
C PRO A 99 9.36 -12.04 4.45
N ALA A 100 9.54 -13.31 4.78
CA ALA A 100 8.44 -14.26 5.01
C ALA A 100 7.48 -13.82 6.14
N TRP A 101 8.00 -13.14 7.17
CA TRP A 101 7.15 -12.62 8.25
C TRP A 101 6.22 -11.49 7.79
N PHE A 102 6.55 -10.80 6.70
CA PHE A 102 5.68 -9.79 6.09
C PHE A 102 4.63 -10.42 5.17
N ALA A 103 5.04 -11.42 4.38
CA ALA A 103 4.15 -12.17 3.52
C ALA A 103 4.59 -13.64 3.47
N GLN A 104 3.75 -14.53 3.99
CA GLN A 104 4.01 -15.97 3.94
C GLN A 104 3.84 -16.49 2.51
N PRO A 105 4.65 -17.49 2.09
CA PRO A 105 4.46 -18.16 0.80
C PRO A 105 3.03 -18.65 0.60
N GLN A 106 2.48 -18.40 -0.59
CA GLN A 106 1.14 -18.87 -0.97
C GLN A 106 1.25 -20.08 -1.91
N PRO A 107 0.24 -20.97 -1.94
CA PRO A 107 0.26 -22.17 -2.78
C PRO A 107 0.40 -21.90 -4.28
N ASP A 108 -0.01 -20.72 -4.74
CA ASP A 108 0.03 -20.27 -6.13
C ASP A 108 1.31 -19.49 -6.50
N TRP A 109 2.24 -19.32 -5.55
CA TRP A 109 3.51 -18.67 -5.83
C TRP A 109 4.38 -19.49 -6.79
N PRO A 110 5.26 -18.82 -7.55
CA PRO A 110 6.24 -19.50 -8.38
C PRO A 110 7.09 -20.52 -7.60
N ALA A 111 7.25 -21.72 -8.17
CA ALA A 111 8.06 -22.78 -7.58
C ALA A 111 9.54 -22.39 -7.51
N ASN A 112 10.02 -21.63 -8.49
CA ASN A 112 11.40 -21.14 -8.58
C ASN A 112 11.56 -19.76 -7.93
N LEU A 113 11.00 -19.56 -6.74
CA LEU A 113 11.04 -18.29 -6.02
C LEU A 113 12.11 -18.29 -4.92
N LEU A 114 12.92 -17.22 -4.85
CA LEU A 114 13.62 -16.85 -3.63
C LEU A 114 12.87 -15.73 -2.95
N GLN A 115 12.43 -15.98 -1.73
CA GLN A 115 12.01 -14.93 -0.83
C GLN A 115 13.20 -14.54 0.03
N TRP A 116 13.59 -13.26 0.00
CA TRP A 116 14.76 -12.78 0.74
C TRP A 116 14.33 -11.86 1.88
N THR A 117 14.64 -10.57 1.77
CA THR A 117 14.24 -9.53 2.72
C THR A 117 13.92 -8.26 1.95
N PHE A 118 13.57 -7.19 2.67
CA PHE A 118 13.49 -5.87 2.05
C PHE A 118 14.90 -5.39 1.64
N PRO A 119 15.12 -5.00 0.38
CA PRO A 119 16.31 -4.27 0.00
C PRO A 119 16.18 -2.87 0.61
N LEU A 120 16.85 -2.67 1.74
CA LEU A 120 16.98 -1.36 2.33
C LEU A 120 18.04 -0.63 1.52
N GLU A 121 17.57 0.16 0.56
CA GLU A 121 18.45 1.04 -0.21
C GLU A 121 19.10 2.03 0.76
N ASP A 122 20.43 1.93 0.88
CA ASP A 122 21.26 2.92 1.57
C ASP A 122 22.22 3.55 0.56
N LEU A 123 21.67 4.11 -0.53
CA LEU A 123 22.43 5.06 -1.38
C LEU A 123 22.84 6.32 -0.59
N ALA A 124 22.44 6.42 0.68
CA ALA A 124 22.76 7.47 1.62
C ALA A 124 23.81 7.02 2.65
N THR A 125 24.80 6.20 2.26
CA THR A 125 26.12 6.31 2.86
C THR A 125 26.60 7.77 2.69
N GLU A 126 26.22 8.57 3.69
CA GLU A 126 26.70 9.91 4.05
C GLU A 126 26.09 11.14 3.34
N GLN A 127 24.77 11.18 3.08
CA GLN A 127 24.11 12.50 2.96
C GLN A 127 23.60 12.96 4.32
N THR A 128 24.27 13.97 4.89
CA THR A 128 23.81 14.64 6.11
C THR A 128 22.49 15.35 5.85
N LEU A 129 21.59 15.32 6.84
CA LEU A 129 20.36 16.10 6.78
C LEU A 129 20.71 17.59 6.64
N GLN A 130 19.89 18.36 5.91
CA GLN A 130 20.11 19.80 5.77
C GLN A 130 20.14 20.49 7.15
N PRO A 131 20.97 21.52 7.37
CA PRO A 131 21.12 22.16 8.69
C PRO A 131 19.81 22.64 9.31
N GLU A 132 18.90 23.19 8.50
CA GLU A 132 17.57 23.61 8.95
C GLU A 132 16.73 22.43 9.47
N LEU A 133 16.75 21.31 8.75
CA LEU A 133 16.07 20.08 9.18
C LEU A 133 16.69 19.53 10.46
N GLN A 134 18.03 19.53 10.57
CA GLN A 134 18.70 19.11 11.80
C GLN A 134 18.29 19.97 13.00
N ALA A 135 18.30 21.30 12.84
CA ALA A 135 17.90 22.23 13.89
C ALA A 135 16.43 22.04 14.29
N PHE A 136 15.55 21.83 13.31
CA PHE A 136 14.14 21.54 13.58
C PHE A 136 13.95 20.22 14.34
N LEU A 137 14.65 19.15 13.94
CA LEU A 137 14.56 17.86 14.64
C LEU A 137 15.09 17.96 16.08
N ALA A 138 16.15 18.73 16.32
CA ALA A 138 16.77 18.90 17.63
C ALA A 138 15.97 19.79 18.60
N SER A 139 15.06 20.63 18.11
CA SER A 139 14.41 21.68 18.92
C SER A 139 13.17 21.24 19.71
N GLY A 140 12.86 19.95 19.80
CA GLY A 140 11.67 19.47 20.51
C GLY A 140 11.33 18.00 20.30
N GLU A 141 10.04 17.66 20.48
CA GLU A 141 9.53 16.27 20.39
C GLU A 141 9.56 15.69 18.97
N ARG A 142 9.79 14.38 18.83
CA ARG A 142 9.87 13.70 17.54
C ARG A 142 8.67 14.06 16.63
N PRO A 143 8.89 14.60 15.41
CA PRO A 143 7.79 14.97 14.52
C PRO A 143 7.16 13.76 13.83
N VAL A 144 5.95 13.96 13.32
CA VAL A 144 5.34 13.06 12.33
C VAL A 144 5.89 13.38 10.94
N ILE A 145 6.38 12.38 10.22
CA ILE A 145 6.95 12.56 8.88
C ILE A 145 5.89 12.21 7.83
N PHE A 146 5.67 13.07 6.85
CA PHE A 146 4.69 12.86 5.78
C PHE A 146 5.34 12.86 4.41
N THR A 147 4.99 11.88 3.57
CA THR A 147 5.38 11.88 2.15
C THR A 147 4.32 11.22 1.25
N PRO A 148 3.88 11.86 0.16
CA PRO A 148 2.94 11.28 -0.79
C PRO A 148 3.59 10.25 -1.73
N GLY A 149 4.91 10.04 -1.63
CA GLY A 149 5.69 9.28 -2.61
C GLY A 149 6.07 10.08 -3.85
N SER A 150 7.01 9.56 -4.64
CA SER A 150 7.52 10.20 -5.86
C SER A 150 6.58 10.09 -7.06
N ALA A 151 5.75 9.04 -7.11
CA ALA A 151 4.81 8.80 -8.20
C ALA A 151 3.50 9.58 -8.08
N ASN A 152 3.23 10.19 -6.92
CA ASN A 152 1.99 10.92 -6.70
C ASN A 152 2.11 12.35 -7.22
N VAL A 153 1.47 12.60 -8.36
CA VAL A 153 1.45 13.92 -9.01
C VAL A 153 0.36 14.85 -8.47
N GLN A 154 -0.50 14.41 -7.53
CA GLN A 154 -1.58 15.20 -6.94
C GLN A 154 -1.61 15.11 -5.40
N ALA A 155 -0.57 15.62 -4.73
CA ALA A 155 -0.45 15.54 -3.28
C ALA A 155 -1.10 16.70 -2.50
N SER A 156 -1.70 17.70 -3.16
CA SER A 156 -2.24 18.88 -2.47
C SER A 156 -3.27 18.53 -1.40
N ARG A 157 -4.18 17.60 -1.69
CA ARG A 157 -5.15 17.11 -0.70
C ARG A 157 -4.47 16.39 0.47
N PHE A 158 -3.45 15.60 0.19
CA PHE A 158 -2.69 14.87 1.22
C PHE A 158 -2.06 15.84 2.22
N PHE A 159 -1.37 16.88 1.75
CA PHE A 159 -0.74 17.86 2.62
C PHE A 159 -1.73 18.79 3.33
N ALA A 160 -2.86 19.14 2.69
CA ALA A 160 -3.92 19.91 3.34
C ALA A 160 -4.51 19.13 4.54
N VAL A 161 -4.84 17.86 4.33
CA VAL A 161 -5.35 16.96 5.39
C VAL A 161 -4.30 16.77 6.48
N ALA A 162 -3.04 16.53 6.11
CA ALA A 162 -1.94 16.38 7.06
C ALA A 162 -1.74 17.62 7.93
N ALA A 163 -1.71 18.81 7.32
CA ALA A 163 -1.52 20.07 8.05
C ALA A 163 -2.66 20.33 9.05
N GLU A 164 -3.90 20.03 8.66
CA GLU A 164 -5.05 20.14 9.54
C GLU A 164 -5.00 19.13 10.69
N ALA A 165 -4.65 17.87 10.42
CA ALA A 165 -4.54 16.85 11.45
C ALA A 165 -3.44 17.18 12.47
N VAL A 166 -2.27 17.62 11.99
CA VAL A 166 -1.15 18.08 12.83
C VAL A 166 -1.56 19.26 13.71
N LYS A 167 -2.29 20.23 13.14
CA LYS A 167 -2.82 21.36 13.91
C LYS A 167 -3.81 20.92 15.00
N ARG A 168 -4.68 19.96 14.71
CA ARG A 168 -5.67 19.43 15.67
C ARG A 168 -5.00 18.69 16.84
N ILE A 169 -3.93 17.94 16.55
CA ILE A 169 -3.17 17.19 17.58
C ILE A 169 -2.23 18.12 18.37
N GLY A 170 -1.71 19.16 17.73
CA GLY A 170 -0.69 20.03 18.32
C GLY A 170 0.72 19.43 18.29
N CYS A 171 0.99 18.47 17.39
CA CYS A 171 2.31 17.87 17.24
C CYS A 171 3.18 18.61 16.21
N ARG A 172 4.45 18.22 16.11
CA ARG A 172 5.37 18.70 15.05
C ARG A 172 5.29 17.80 13.82
N ALA A 173 5.58 18.33 12.64
CA ALA A 173 5.63 17.53 11.42
C ALA A 173 6.74 17.95 10.45
N VAL A 174 7.18 17.01 9.62
CA VAL A 174 8.03 17.27 8.46
C VAL A 174 7.32 16.77 7.21
N PHE A 175 7.15 17.64 6.22
CA PHE A 175 6.60 17.29 4.91
C PHE A 175 7.75 17.10 3.93
N VAL A 176 7.86 15.92 3.36
CA VAL A 176 8.91 15.57 2.39
C VAL A 176 8.30 15.43 1.00
N THR A 177 8.62 16.37 0.10
CA THR A 177 8.09 16.40 -1.26
C THR A 177 8.96 17.21 -2.22
N ARG A 178 9.14 16.68 -3.44
CA ARG A 178 9.80 17.40 -4.55
C ARG A 178 8.93 18.50 -5.16
N GLU A 179 7.65 18.55 -4.79
CA GLU A 179 6.65 19.47 -5.33
C GLU A 179 6.12 20.40 -4.22
N PRO A 180 6.93 21.34 -3.71
CA PRO A 180 6.53 22.22 -2.60
C PRO A 180 5.32 23.09 -2.93
N LYS A 181 5.03 23.33 -4.22
CA LYS A 181 3.82 24.04 -4.68
C LYS A 181 2.51 23.33 -4.29
N GLN A 182 2.57 22.04 -3.98
CA GLN A 182 1.41 21.26 -3.55
C GLN A 182 1.16 21.38 -2.05
N VAL A 183 2.11 21.92 -1.29
CA VAL A 183 1.96 22.13 0.15
C VAL A 183 1.16 23.43 0.39
N PRO A 184 0.20 23.45 1.35
CA PRO A 184 -0.52 24.66 1.69
C PRO A 184 0.43 25.82 2.05
N PRO A 185 0.15 27.06 1.60
CA PRO A 185 0.93 28.22 2.02
C PRO A 185 0.69 28.54 3.51
N ASN A 186 1.63 29.27 4.13
CA ASN A 186 1.53 29.77 5.50
C ASN A 186 1.35 28.68 6.57
N LEU A 187 2.18 27.63 6.51
CA LEU A 187 2.21 26.61 7.55
C LEU A 187 2.71 27.18 8.89
N PRO A 188 2.23 26.66 10.04
CA PRO A 188 2.75 27.03 11.34
C PRO A 188 4.21 26.57 11.49
N ALA A 189 4.97 27.22 12.38
CA ALA A 189 6.37 26.89 12.66
C ALA A 189 6.59 25.44 13.18
N SER A 190 5.51 24.74 13.57
CA SER A 190 5.55 23.32 13.94
C SER A 190 5.62 22.37 12.73
N ILE A 191 5.53 22.88 11.49
CA ILE A 191 5.63 22.07 10.27
C ILE A 191 6.76 22.60 9.40
N LEU A 192 7.77 21.76 9.17
CA LEU A 192 8.86 22.04 8.23
C LEU A 192 8.60 21.30 6.91
N THR A 193 8.80 21.98 5.77
CA THR A 193 8.75 21.32 4.46
C THR A 193 10.16 21.22 3.90
N VAL A 194 10.52 20.03 3.41
CA VAL A 194 11.83 19.77 2.77
C VAL A 194 11.63 19.06 1.44
N GLU A 195 12.49 19.36 0.47
CA GLU A 195 12.40 18.74 -0.86
C GLU A 195 12.76 17.25 -0.83
N TYR A 196 13.79 16.93 -0.06
CA TYR A 196 14.36 15.60 0.06
C TYR A 196 15.05 15.43 1.41
N ALA A 197 14.97 14.22 1.95
CA ALA A 197 15.78 13.77 3.08
C ALA A 197 15.93 12.24 3.01
N PRO A 198 17.13 11.69 3.27
CA PRO A 198 17.32 10.24 3.32
C PRO A 198 16.52 9.64 4.49
N PHE A 199 15.58 8.74 4.18
CA PHE A 199 14.71 8.14 5.20
C PHE A 199 15.46 7.29 6.22
N SER A 200 16.56 6.64 5.83
CA SER A 200 17.45 5.91 6.74
C SER A 200 17.98 6.76 7.89
N THR A 201 18.08 8.09 7.70
CA THR A 201 18.49 9.05 8.74
C THR A 201 17.29 9.79 9.32
N LEU A 202 16.38 10.32 8.49
CA LEU A 202 15.24 11.10 8.94
C LEU A 202 14.32 10.30 9.87
N LEU A 203 14.00 9.06 9.53
CA LEU A 203 13.00 8.28 10.28
C LEU A 203 13.48 7.87 11.68
N LYS A 204 14.80 7.93 11.97
CA LYS A 204 15.33 7.76 13.35
C LYS A 204 14.80 8.82 14.32
N HIS A 205 14.31 9.94 13.80
CA HIS A 205 13.76 11.05 14.57
C HIS A 205 12.23 11.12 14.50
N ALA A 206 11.58 10.20 13.77
CA ALA A 206 10.13 10.23 13.57
C ALA A 206 9.36 9.65 14.78
N ALA A 207 8.19 10.21 15.06
CA ALA A 207 7.22 9.60 15.97
C ALA A 207 6.27 8.66 15.23
N VAL A 208 5.81 9.06 14.04
CA VAL A 208 4.97 8.28 13.13
C VAL A 208 5.38 8.62 11.69
N PHE A 209 5.29 7.65 10.79
CA PHE A 209 5.57 7.83 9.37
C PHE A 209 4.30 7.68 8.52
N VAL A 210 3.87 8.77 7.88
CA VAL A 210 2.68 8.81 7.03
C VAL A 210 3.08 8.83 5.57
N HIS A 211 2.66 7.82 4.81
CA HIS A 211 3.08 7.70 3.42
C HIS A 211 2.07 7.00 2.52
N HIS A 212 2.41 6.86 1.24
CA HIS A 212 1.55 6.25 0.20
C HIS A 212 1.47 4.72 0.23
N GLY A 213 2.31 4.04 1.02
CA GLY A 213 2.29 2.58 1.14
C GLY A 213 3.12 1.78 0.13
N GLY A 214 3.97 2.39 -0.70
CA GLY A 214 4.85 1.63 -1.59
C GLY A 214 5.88 0.81 -0.81
N ILE A 215 6.18 -0.41 -1.26
CA ILE A 215 6.96 -1.40 -0.50
C ILE A 215 8.33 -0.88 -0.03
N GLY A 216 9.04 -0.12 -0.87
CA GLY A 216 10.34 0.46 -0.52
C GLY A 216 10.27 1.59 0.52
N THR A 217 9.14 2.29 0.62
CA THR A 217 8.93 3.31 1.67
C THR A 217 8.48 2.64 2.97
N LEU A 218 7.58 1.67 2.87
CA LEU A 218 7.10 0.87 4.00
C LEU A 218 8.25 0.15 4.71
N SER A 219 9.21 -0.39 3.95
CA SER A 219 10.36 -1.09 4.53
C SER A 219 11.28 -0.16 5.32
N GLN A 220 11.40 1.11 4.93
CA GLN A 220 12.17 2.12 5.67
C GLN A 220 11.52 2.43 7.03
N GLY A 221 10.18 2.45 7.10
CA GLY A 221 9.46 2.60 8.37
C GLY A 221 9.71 1.41 9.32
N PHE A 222 9.67 0.18 8.80
CA PHE A 222 10.04 -1.01 9.59
C PHE A 222 11.50 -0.99 10.04
N ALA A 223 12.43 -0.58 9.18
CA ALA A 223 13.86 -0.50 9.50
C ALA A 223 14.13 0.54 10.61
N ALA A 224 13.43 1.68 10.57
CA ALA A 224 13.54 2.72 11.58
C ALA A 224 12.79 2.38 12.89
N GLY A 225 11.91 1.38 12.88
CA GLY A 225 11.09 1.04 14.04
C GLY A 225 10.09 2.13 14.40
N VAL A 226 9.40 2.65 13.38
CA VAL A 226 8.42 3.73 13.51
C VAL A 226 7.02 3.23 13.14
N PRO A 227 5.97 3.53 13.92
CA PRO A 227 4.58 3.28 13.52
C PRO A 227 4.23 3.97 12.21
N GLN A 228 3.42 3.31 11.38
CA GLN A 228 3.15 3.79 10.01
C GLN A 228 1.66 4.06 9.77
N LEU A 229 1.35 5.08 8.98
CA LEU A 229 0.01 5.37 8.46
C LEU A 229 0.08 5.43 6.94
N ILE A 230 -0.66 4.55 6.27
CA ILE A 230 -0.67 4.47 4.82
C ILE A 230 -1.92 5.17 4.27
N MET A 231 -1.74 6.08 3.30
CA MET A 231 -2.80 6.47 2.38
C MET A 231 -2.66 5.64 1.10
N ALA A 232 -3.38 4.52 1.04
CA ALA A 232 -3.33 3.62 -0.10
C ALA A 232 -4.12 4.18 -1.29
N MET A 233 -3.48 4.24 -2.46
CA MET A 233 -4.07 4.75 -3.70
C MET A 233 -4.24 3.65 -4.76
N ALA A 234 -3.16 2.91 -5.05
CA ALA A 234 -3.12 1.94 -6.16
C ALA A 234 -1.98 0.92 -6.00
N HIS A 235 -1.88 -0.01 -6.97
CA HIS A 235 -0.82 -1.01 -7.04
C HIS A 235 -0.79 -1.92 -5.80
N ASP A 236 0.38 -2.13 -5.23
CA ASP A 236 0.65 -2.93 -4.03
C ASP A 236 0.24 -2.21 -2.73
N GLN A 237 -0.08 -0.91 -2.77
CA GLN A 237 -0.30 -0.09 -1.58
C GLN A 237 -1.45 -0.58 -0.67
N PRO A 238 -2.62 -1.02 -1.20
CA PRO A 238 -3.68 -1.56 -0.34
C PRO A 238 -3.30 -2.89 0.32
N ASP A 239 -2.57 -3.77 -0.37
CA ASP A 239 -2.09 -5.05 0.18
C ASP A 239 -1.02 -4.80 1.26
N ASN A 240 -0.12 -3.85 1.01
CA ASN A 240 0.88 -3.40 1.97
C ASN A 240 0.24 -2.80 3.24
N ALA A 241 -0.85 -2.05 3.09
CA ALA A 241 -1.64 -1.52 4.20
C ALA A 241 -2.28 -2.64 5.04
N ASP A 242 -2.92 -3.62 4.41
CA ASP A 242 -3.53 -4.77 5.12
C ASP A 242 -2.47 -5.56 5.91
N ARG A 243 -1.29 -5.79 5.31
CA ARG A 243 -0.19 -6.47 5.99
C ARG A 243 0.35 -5.68 7.17
N LEU A 244 0.50 -4.36 7.02
CA LEU A 244 0.92 -3.47 8.09
C LEU A 244 -0.05 -3.52 9.28
N GLU A 245 -1.36 -3.51 9.01
CA GLU A 245 -2.42 -3.63 10.01
C GLU A 245 -2.41 -4.99 10.71
N ARG A 246 -2.31 -6.08 9.95
CA ARG A 246 -2.20 -7.44 10.48
C ARG A 246 -1.00 -7.63 11.39
N LEU A 247 0.09 -6.92 11.12
CA LEU A 247 1.29 -6.91 11.94
C LEU A 247 1.16 -6.02 13.17
N GLY A 248 0.08 -5.24 13.31
CA GLY A 248 -0.11 -4.28 14.40
C GLY A 248 0.85 -3.08 14.34
N ALA A 249 1.57 -2.90 13.23
CA ALA A 249 2.64 -1.92 13.13
C ALA A 249 2.17 -0.56 12.55
N GLY A 250 0.88 -0.45 12.23
CA GLY A 250 0.32 0.74 11.62
C GLY A 250 -1.12 0.55 11.16
N THR A 251 -1.62 1.50 10.38
CA THR A 251 -2.96 1.44 9.75
C THR A 251 -2.94 1.98 8.33
N GLY A 252 -3.89 1.53 7.52
CA GLY A 252 -4.12 1.95 6.15
C GLY A 252 -5.48 2.64 5.98
N LEU A 253 -5.46 3.74 5.24
CA LEU A 253 -6.65 4.47 4.82
C LEU A 253 -6.70 4.53 3.30
N SER A 254 -7.86 4.29 2.72
CA SER A 254 -8.09 4.66 1.31
C SER A 254 -8.05 6.18 1.14
N VAL A 255 -7.85 6.65 -0.09
CA VAL A 255 -7.94 8.09 -0.44
C VAL A 255 -9.22 8.74 0.11
N ARG A 256 -10.36 8.04 0.04
CA ARG A 256 -11.65 8.54 0.55
C ARG A 256 -11.68 8.68 2.07
N GLN A 257 -11.07 7.72 2.78
CA GLN A 257 -11.00 7.74 4.25
C GLN A 257 -9.95 8.71 4.78
N PHE A 258 -8.94 9.07 3.98
CA PHE A 258 -7.88 10.01 4.35
C PHE A 258 -8.44 11.44 4.46
N THR A 259 -9.06 11.72 5.59
CA THR A 259 -9.77 12.96 5.95
C THR A 259 -9.15 13.51 7.24
N PRO A 260 -9.28 14.82 7.53
CA PRO A 260 -8.66 15.40 8.73
C PRO A 260 -9.06 14.68 10.01
N GLU A 261 -10.34 14.36 10.16
CA GLU A 261 -10.89 13.65 11.32
C GLU A 261 -10.26 12.27 11.47
N ARG A 262 -10.25 11.49 10.38
CA ARG A 262 -9.75 10.12 10.43
C ARG A 262 -8.24 10.07 10.62
N VAL A 263 -7.50 10.95 9.93
CA VAL A 263 -6.04 11.04 10.08
C VAL A 263 -5.68 11.49 11.49
N THR A 264 -6.41 12.44 12.09
CA THR A 264 -6.22 12.82 13.49
C THR A 264 -6.41 11.62 14.43
N GLN A 265 -7.51 10.87 14.26
CA GLN A 265 -7.80 9.70 15.09
C GLN A 265 -6.70 8.64 14.99
N GLU A 266 -6.31 8.26 13.77
CA GLU A 266 -5.27 7.25 13.57
C GLU A 266 -3.91 7.71 14.08
N LEU A 267 -3.54 8.97 13.84
CA LEU A 267 -2.29 9.51 14.38
C LEU A 267 -2.26 9.50 15.90
N GLN A 268 -3.35 9.82 16.60
CA GLN A 268 -3.41 9.71 18.05
C GLN A 268 -3.19 8.27 18.52
N HIS A 269 -3.82 7.29 17.87
CA HIS A 269 -3.58 5.88 18.18
C HIS A 269 -2.14 5.46 17.93
N LEU A 270 -1.53 5.89 16.82
CA LEU A 270 -0.15 5.53 16.49
C LEU A 270 0.89 6.23 17.37
N LEU A 271 0.61 7.47 17.80
CA LEU A 271 1.49 8.24 18.67
C LEU A 271 1.54 7.68 20.10
N TYR A 272 0.40 7.22 20.62
CA TYR A 272 0.24 6.86 22.04
C TYR A 272 -0.10 5.39 22.29
N GLY A 273 -0.25 4.58 21.25
CA GLY A 273 -0.60 3.16 21.34
C GLY A 273 0.60 2.27 21.66
N GLU A 274 0.71 1.84 22.92
CA GLU A 274 1.80 0.97 23.39
C GLU A 274 1.88 -0.37 22.62
N ALA A 275 0.73 -0.99 22.34
CA ALA A 275 0.66 -2.24 21.57
C ALA A 275 1.23 -2.08 20.14
N THR A 276 0.97 -0.93 19.50
CA THR A 276 1.53 -0.61 18.19
C THR A 276 3.04 -0.47 18.27
N HIS A 277 3.54 0.24 19.28
CA HIS A 277 4.98 0.45 19.46
C HIS A 277 5.70 -0.88 19.70
N GLN A 278 5.13 -1.78 20.51
CA GLN A 278 5.69 -3.13 20.70
C GLN A 278 5.72 -3.93 19.39
N SER A 279 4.61 -3.94 18.65
CA SER A 279 4.51 -4.65 17.36
C SER A 279 5.52 -4.14 16.33
N VAL A 280 5.75 -2.82 16.30
CA VAL A 280 6.79 -2.20 15.49
C VAL A 280 8.18 -2.68 15.90
N GLN A 281 8.51 -2.71 17.20
CA GLN A 281 9.80 -3.22 17.67
C GLN A 281 10.01 -4.69 17.30
N ASP A 282 8.97 -5.52 17.39
CA ASP A 282 9.03 -6.93 16.99
C ASP A 282 9.31 -7.07 15.49
N CYS A 283 8.65 -6.27 14.65
CA CYS A 283 8.90 -6.25 13.21
C CYS A 283 10.33 -5.78 12.89
N THR A 284 10.81 -4.74 13.56
CA THR A 284 12.20 -4.26 13.40
C THR A 284 13.22 -5.30 13.83
N ALA A 285 12.97 -6.02 14.93
CA ALA A 285 13.83 -7.10 15.38
C ALA A 285 13.88 -8.25 14.36
N LYS A 286 12.74 -8.64 13.78
CA LYS A 286 12.68 -9.63 12.69
C LYS A 286 13.42 -9.15 11.44
N LEU A 287 13.31 -7.86 11.08
CA LEU A 287 14.03 -7.29 9.94
C LEU A 287 15.55 -7.30 10.12
N ARG A 288 16.05 -7.09 11.34
CA ARG A 288 17.49 -7.17 11.66
C ARG A 288 18.07 -8.58 11.49
N GLN A 289 17.23 -9.62 11.51
CA GLN A 289 17.64 -11.01 11.25
C GLN A 289 17.76 -11.31 9.75
N THR A 290 18.20 -10.31 8.97
CA THR A 290 18.25 -10.37 7.50
C THR A 290 19.25 -11.44 7.03
N PRO A 291 18.88 -12.32 6.08
CA PRO A 291 19.81 -13.27 5.47
C PRO A 291 20.94 -12.52 4.77
N SER A 292 22.15 -13.06 4.77
CA SER A 292 23.28 -12.34 4.19
C SER A 292 23.11 -12.15 2.67
N PRO A 293 23.61 -11.04 2.09
CA PRO A 293 23.49 -10.77 0.65
C PRO A 293 24.10 -11.87 -0.23
N GLU A 294 25.08 -12.62 0.29
CA GLU A 294 25.72 -13.73 -0.39
C GLU A 294 24.70 -14.81 -0.79
N VAL A 295 23.69 -15.09 0.04
CA VAL A 295 22.61 -16.05 -0.29
C VAL A 295 21.85 -15.61 -1.54
N LEU A 296 21.57 -14.32 -1.66
CA LEU A 296 20.91 -13.75 -2.83
C LEU A 296 21.81 -13.85 -4.08
N VAL A 297 23.09 -13.46 -3.94
CA VAL A 297 24.06 -13.49 -5.03
C VAL A 297 24.27 -14.92 -5.54
N GLU A 298 24.49 -15.89 -4.65
CA GLU A 298 24.64 -17.30 -4.99
C GLU A 298 23.42 -17.85 -5.73
N TRP A 299 22.21 -17.48 -5.28
CA TRP A 299 20.96 -17.90 -5.91
C TRP A 299 20.81 -17.34 -7.34
N ILE A 300 21.19 -16.07 -7.54
CA ILE A 300 21.20 -15.41 -8.85
C ILE A 300 22.23 -16.08 -9.77
N GLU A 301 23.47 -16.25 -9.30
CA GLU A 301 24.54 -16.85 -10.09
C GLU A 301 24.23 -18.29 -10.52
N ALA A 302 23.64 -19.09 -9.63
CA ALA A 302 23.25 -20.47 -9.94
C ALA A 302 22.27 -20.54 -11.12
N ARG A 303 21.31 -19.62 -11.18
CA ARG A 303 20.32 -19.54 -12.28
C ARG A 303 20.88 -18.95 -13.56
N MET A 304 21.83 -18.03 -13.45
CA MET A 304 22.57 -17.55 -14.63
C MET A 304 23.40 -18.66 -15.27
N LYS A 305 24.02 -19.53 -14.46
CA LYS A 305 24.83 -20.68 -14.93
C LYS A 305 23.98 -21.80 -15.53
N SER A 306 22.73 -21.99 -15.07
CA SER A 306 21.81 -23.01 -15.61
C SER A 306 21.13 -22.61 -16.93
N ARG A 307 21.43 -21.42 -17.48
CA ARG A 307 20.96 -21.02 -18.81
C ARG A 307 21.67 -21.82 -19.92
N SER A 308 21.16 -22.99 -20.25
CA SER A 308 21.17 -23.42 -21.65
C SER A 308 20.37 -22.39 -22.45
N ARG A 309 21.06 -21.53 -23.22
CA ARG A 309 20.46 -20.41 -23.98
C ARG A 309 19.17 -20.88 -24.71
N PRO A 310 17.98 -20.36 -24.36
CA PRO A 310 16.77 -20.61 -25.13
C PRO A 310 16.63 -19.64 -26.32
N PHE A 311 17.44 -18.58 -26.35
CA PHE A 311 17.42 -17.58 -27.42
C PHE A 311 18.16 -18.11 -28.63
N ASP A 312 17.44 -18.85 -29.45
CA ASP A 312 17.72 -19.00 -30.88
C ASP A 312 17.06 -17.82 -31.60
N ASP A 313 17.77 -16.69 -31.71
CA ASP A 313 17.33 -15.49 -32.43
C ASP A 313 17.12 -15.75 -33.95
N SER A 314 17.40 -16.96 -34.44
CA SER A 314 17.22 -17.32 -35.85
C SER A 314 15.79 -17.74 -36.22
N LYS A 315 14.86 -17.85 -35.26
CA LYS A 315 13.46 -18.26 -35.53
C LYS A 315 12.46 -17.11 -35.64
N ASP A 316 12.84 -15.88 -35.30
CA ASP A 316 11.97 -14.70 -35.36
C ASP A 316 12.41 -13.70 -36.46
N ALA A 317 13.10 -14.17 -37.51
CA ALA A 317 13.46 -13.40 -38.72
C ALA A 317 12.64 -13.83 -39.94
#